data_AF-A0A920G9Z1-F1
#
_entry.id   AF-A0A920G9Z1-F1
#
_cell.length_a   1.000
_cell.length_b   1.000
_cell.length_c   1.000
_cell.angle_alpha   90.00
_cell.angle_beta   90.00
_cell.angle_gamma   90.00
#
_symmetry.space_group_name_H-M   'P 1'
#
loop_
_entity.id
_entity.type
_entity.pdbx_description
1 polymer ?
#
loop_
_entity_poly.entity_id
_entity_poly.type
_entity_poly.pdbx_seq_one_letter_code
_entity_poly.pdbx_strand_id
1 'polypeptide(L)' 'MSKVRPNGISDLKSKSVLKNLRKKSFAASVDRNEIKLGSDLIKRDLDTHIDFIIEVLKKNSNALELKT' A
#
# COMPACT_ATOMS: atom_id res chain seq x y z
N MET A 1 -14.25 7.10 12.05
CA MET A 1 -14.40 7.74 10.72
C MET A 1 -13.14 7.46 9.90
N SER A 2 -13.16 6.44 9.05
CA SER A 2 -12.09 6.22 8.07
C SER A 2 -12.14 7.36 7.07
N LYS A 3 -11.05 8.12 6.93
CA LYS A 3 -10.94 9.17 5.92
C LYS A 3 -10.93 8.50 4.54
N VAL A 4 -12.12 8.33 3.97
CA VAL A 4 -12.30 7.80 2.62
C VAL A 4 -11.57 8.76 1.69
N ARG A 5 -10.68 8.24 0.84
CA ARG A 5 -9.98 9.05 -0.15
C ARG A 5 -10.97 9.34 -1.28
N PRO A 6 -11.37 10.60 -1.51
CA PRO A 6 -12.32 10.92 -2.57
C PRO A 6 -11.82 10.46 -3.94
N ASN A 7 -10.52 10.61 -4.22
CA ASN A 7 -9.86 10.17 -5.47
C ASN A 7 -9.11 8.82 -5.31
N GLY A 8 -9.58 7.94 -4.41
CA GLY A 8 -9.12 6.55 -4.27
C GLY A 8 -7.60 6.33 -4.28
N ILE A 9 -7.10 5.56 -5.28
CA ILE A 9 -5.68 5.19 -5.41
C ILE A 9 -4.80 6.37 -5.85
N SER A 10 -5.37 7.36 -6.55
CA SER A 10 -4.65 8.54 -7.06
C SER A 10 -3.99 9.34 -5.94
N ASP A 11 -4.67 9.47 -4.80
CA ASP A 11 -4.16 10.17 -3.61
C ASP A 11 -3.32 9.28 -2.66
N LEU A 12 -3.19 7.98 -2.93
CA LEU A 12 -2.46 7.04 -2.05
C LEU A 12 -0.95 7.34 -2.07
N LYS A 13 -0.35 7.37 -0.86
CA LYS A 13 1.09 7.58 -0.64
C LYS A 13 1.61 6.55 0.35
N SER A 14 2.82 6.03 0.13
CA SER A 14 3.50 5.05 1.00
C SER A 14 3.46 5.41 2.48
N LYS A 15 3.77 6.67 2.83
CA LYS A 15 3.76 7.15 4.22
C LYS A 15 2.44 6.90 4.95
N SER A 16 1.31 6.99 4.25
CA SER A 16 0.00 6.69 4.85
C SER A 16 -0.22 5.19 5.04
N VAL A 17 0.25 4.36 4.09
CA VAL A 17 0.20 2.90 4.21
C VAL A 17 1.07 2.44 5.38
N LEU A 18 2.32 2.91 5.47
CA LEU A 18 3.22 2.63 6.59
C LEU A 18 2.62 3.03 7.94
N LYS A 19 1.97 4.20 8.03
CA LYS A 19 1.24 4.61 9.24
C LYS A 19 0.09 3.67 9.57
N ASN A 20 -0.63 3.18 8.56
CA ASN A 20 -1.73 2.24 8.77
C ASN A 20 -1.25 0.83 9.13
N LEU A 21 -0.11 0.35 8.59
CA LEU A 21 0.47 -0.96 8.93
C LEU A 21 0.79 -1.12 10.42
N ARG A 22 1.05 -0.01 11.14
CA ARG A 22 1.21 0.01 12.61
C ARG A 22 -0.07 -0.26 13.37
N LYS A 23 -1.24 -0.06 12.75
CA LYS A 23 -2.54 -0.35 13.36
C LYS A 23 -2.82 -1.84 13.24
N LYS A 24 -3.08 -2.51 14.37
CA LYS A 24 -3.38 -3.95 14.42
C LYS A 24 -4.60 -4.34 13.58
N SER A 25 -5.59 -3.44 13.46
CA SER A 25 -6.82 -3.70 12.70
C SER A 25 -6.66 -3.56 11.18
N PHE A 26 -5.66 -2.84 10.69
CA PHE A 26 -5.45 -2.67 9.25
C PHE A 26 -4.82 -3.93 8.69
N ALA A 27 -5.37 -4.54 7.64
CA ALA A 27 -4.85 -5.79 7.07
C ALA A 27 -4.54 -6.83 8.17
N ALA A 28 -5.48 -7.05 9.09
CA ALA A 28 -5.27 -7.87 10.29
C ALA A 28 -4.99 -9.35 9.99
N SER A 29 -5.42 -9.83 8.82
CA SER A 29 -5.14 -11.18 8.32
C SER A 29 -3.74 -11.36 7.74
N VAL A 30 -2.94 -10.29 7.63
CA VAL A 30 -1.62 -10.31 6.98
C VAL A 30 -0.52 -10.27 8.03
N ASP A 31 0.39 -11.25 8.01
CA ASP A 31 1.56 -11.27 8.91
C ASP A 31 2.54 -10.14 8.57
N ARG A 32 2.91 -9.37 9.60
CA ARG A 32 3.87 -8.27 9.48
C ARG A 32 5.30 -8.76 9.24
N ASN A 33 5.63 -9.96 9.70
CA ASN A 33 6.95 -10.55 9.48
C ASN A 33 7.15 -10.89 8.00
N GLU A 34 6.12 -11.44 7.34
CA GLU A 34 6.15 -11.74 5.91
C GLU A 34 6.34 -10.46 5.07
N ILE A 35 5.68 -9.36 5.43
CA ILE A 35 5.85 -8.07 4.74
C ILE A 35 7.31 -7.61 4.79
N LYS A 36 7.95 -7.70 5.97
CA LYS A 36 9.36 -7.29 6.15
C LYS A 36 10.30 -8.22 5.39
N LEU A 37 10.09 -9.52 5.50
CA LEU A 37 10.90 -10.52 4.82
C LEU A 37 10.81 -10.35 3.30
N GLY A 38 9.61 -10.13 2.74
CA GLY A 38 9.44 -9.88 1.32
C GLY A 38 10.20 -8.65 0.84
N SER A 39 10.19 -7.56 1.61
CA SER A 39 10.96 -6.34 1.30
C SER A 39 12.48 -6.61 1.25
N ASP A 40 12.99 -7.39 2.22
CA ASP A 40 14.40 -7.76 2.32
C ASP A 40 14.85 -8.65 1.15
N LEU A 41 14.04 -9.66 0.81
CA LEU A 41 14.30 -10.56 -0.32
C LEU A 41 14.34 -9.82 -1.66
N ILE A 42 13.49 -8.80 -1.83
CA ILE A 42 13.45 -7.94 -3.02
C ILE A 42 14.58 -6.88 -2.99
N LYS A 43 15.34 -6.79 -1.89
CA LYS A 43 16.43 -5.82 -1.66
C LYS A 43 15.98 -4.38 -1.87
N ARG A 44 14.77 -4.05 -1.43
CA ARG A 44 14.19 -2.71 -1.53
C ARG A 44 13.62 -2.28 -0.19
N ASP A 45 13.75 -1.00 0.16
CA ASP A 45 13.07 -0.47 1.34
C ASP A 45 11.55 -0.62 1.20
N LEU A 46 10.88 -0.87 2.31
CA LEU A 46 9.45 -1.09 2.34
C LEU A 46 8.68 0.14 1.83
N ASP A 47 9.15 1.36 2.11
CA ASP A 47 8.54 2.59 1.62
C ASP A 47 8.55 2.65 0.08
N THR A 48 9.71 2.37 -0.50
CA THR A 48 9.99 2.42 -1.92
C THR A 48 9.25 1.29 -2.63
N HIS A 49 9.15 0.11 -2.00
CA HIS A 49 8.40 -1.01 -2.54
C HIS A 49 6.89 -0.71 -2.57
N ILE A 50 6.36 -0.10 -1.51
CA ILE A 50 4.96 0.34 -1.47
C ILE A 50 4.69 1.41 -2.54
N ASP A 51 5.56 2.42 -2.69
CA ASP A 51 5.37 3.45 -3.72
C ASP A 51 5.40 2.85 -5.13
N PHE A 52 6.30 1.89 -5.39
CA PHE A 52 6.29 1.16 -6.66
C PHE A 52 4.95 0.43 -6.91
N ILE A 53 4.43 -0.29 -5.92
CA ILE A 53 3.13 -0.97 -6.05
C ILE A 53 2.02 0.05 -6.32
N ILE A 54 2.00 1.18 -5.59
CA ILE A 54 1.01 2.24 -5.79
C ILE A 54 1.05 2.76 -7.24
N GLU A 55 2.24 3.04 -7.78
CA GLU A 55 2.39 3.52 -9.16
C GLU A 55 1.95 2.48 -10.19
N VAL A 56 2.25 1.21 -9.98
CA VAL A 56 1.76 0.11 -10.82
C VAL A 56 0.23 0.04 -10.78
N LEU A 57 -0.38 0.14 -9.60
CA LEU A 57 -1.84 0.13 -9.44
C LEU A 57 -2.49 1.35 -10.09
N LYS A 58 -1.89 2.54 -9.97
CA LYS A 58 -2.38 3.75 -10.64
C LYS A 58 -2.32 3.62 -12.17
N LYS A 59 -1.21 3.11 -12.70
CA LYS A 59 -1.05 2.92 -14.16
C LYS A 59 -2.08 1.94 -14.73
N ASN A 60 -2.45 0.93 -13.95
CA ASN A 60 -3.41 -0.11 -14.36
C ASN A 60 -4.82 0.13 -13.79
N SER A 61 -5.11 1.31 -13.24
CA SER A 61 -6.36 1.56 -12.50
C SER A 61 -7.61 1.32 -13.33
N ASN A 62 -7.59 1.68 -14.61
CA ASN A 62 -8.70 1.47 -15.53
C ASN A 62 -8.95 -0.03 -15.76
N ALA A 63 -7.90 -0.80 -16.04
CA ALA A 63 -7.99 -2.25 -16.26
C ALA A 63 -8.38 -3.04 -15.00
N LEU A 64 -8.05 -2.49 -13.82
CA LEU A 64 -8.35 -3.08 -12.51
C LEU A 64 -9.62 -2.51 -11.86
N GLU A 65 -10.36 -1.65 -12.59
CA GLU A 65 -11.58 -0.97 -12.11
C GLU A 65 -11.39 -0.25 -10.75
N LEU A 66 -10.20 0.30 -10.52
CA LEU A 66 -9.88 1.01 -9.29
C LEU A 66 -10.46 2.42 -9.33
N LYS A 67 -11.01 2.85 -8.18
CA LYS A 67 -11.41 4.24 -7.99
C LYS A 67 -10.18 5.15 -8.05
N THR A 68 -10.15 6.02 -9.05
CA THR A 68 -9.16 7.09 -9.22
C THR A 68 -9.71 8.47 -8.91
#